data_AF-A0A6N4T345-F1
#
_entry.id   AF-A0A6N4T345-F1
#
_cell.length_a   1.000
_cell.length_b   1.000
_cell.length_c   1.000
_cell.angle_alpha   90.00
_cell.angle_beta   90.00
_cell.angle_gamma   90.00
#
_symmetry.space_group_name_H-M   'P 1'
#
loop_
_entity.id
_entity.type
_entity.pdbx_description
1 polymer ?
#
loop_
_entity_poly.entity_id
_entity_poly.type
_entity_poly.pdbx_seq_one_letter_code
_entity_poly.pdbx_strand_id
1 'polypeptide(L)' 'MARTINGIGTTFYGKCKFHPDQSFITTKWVVLVYIPIVPLASYRLIEESSSSFEVVEADIPLEIMQVLRIWLFVALLAF' A
#
# COMPACT_ATOMS: atom_id res chain seq x y z
N MET A 1 4.78 -10.61 3.81
CA MET A 1 5.63 -9.86 2.87
C MET A 1 4.87 -9.72 1.55
N ALA A 2 4.83 -8.53 0.95
CA ALA A 2 4.18 -8.33 -0.35
C ALA A 2 5.12 -8.80 -1.47
N ARG A 3 4.58 -9.50 -2.47
CA ARG A 3 5.35 -10.05 -3.59
C ARG A 3 4.52 -10.03 -4.86
N THR A 4 5.14 -9.58 -5.94
CA THR A 4 4.56 -9.60 -7.30
C THR A 4 5.41 -10.48 -8.21
N ILE A 5 4.75 -11.14 -9.16
CA ILE A 5 5.36 -11.90 -10.24
C ILE A 5 4.72 -11.36 -11.53
N ASN A 6 5.50 -10.69 -12.38
CA ASN A 6 5.03 -10.05 -13.62
C ASN A 6 3.81 -9.12 -13.42
N GLY A 7 3.82 -8.33 -12.33
CA GLY A 7 2.74 -7.38 -12.04
C GLY A 7 1.46 -8.01 -11.48
N ILE A 8 1.45 -9.32 -11.22
CA ILE A 8 0.36 -10.03 -10.55
C ILE A 8 0.83 -10.47 -9.16
N GLY A 9 0.02 -10.24 -8.13
CA GLY A 9 0.32 -10.66 -6.77
C GLY A 9 -0.13 -9.64 -5.74
N THR A 10 0.71 -9.35 -4.75
CA THR A 10 0.41 -8.31 -3.77
C THR A 10 1.54 -7.28 -3.67
N THR A 11 1.18 -6.01 -3.51
CA THR A 11 2.15 -4.94 -3.29
C THR A 11 1.57 -3.88 -2.35
N PHE A 12 2.44 -3.04 -1.80
CA PHE A 12 2.03 -1.89 -1.01
C PHE A 12 1.87 -0.67 -1.92
N TYR A 13 0.73 0.02 -1.81
CA TYR A 13 0.50 1.28 -2.52
C TYR A 13 0.09 2.40 -1.57
N GLY A 14 0.66 3.58 -1.85
CA GLY A 14 0.45 4.81 -1.11
C GLY A 14 1.16 4.83 0.25
N LYS A 15 1.51 6.02 0.71
CA LYS A 15 1.95 6.30 2.07
C LYS A 15 1.04 7.40 2.62
N CYS A 16 0.48 7.21 3.81
CA CYS A 16 -0.34 8.21 4.50
C CYS A 16 -0.06 8.20 6.00
N LYS A 17 -0.59 9.20 6.73
CA LYS A 17 -0.48 9.33 8.19
C LYS A 17 0.95 9.07 8.68
N PHE A 18 1.86 9.95 8.28
CA PHE A 18 3.24 9.92 8.76
C PHE A 18 3.26 10.25 10.25
N HIS A 19 3.95 9.43 11.03
CA HIS A 19 4.08 9.58 12.48
C HIS A 19 5.48 10.11 12.85
N PRO A 20 5.66 10.66 14.06
CA PRO A 20 6.94 11.21 14.51
C PRO A 20 8.08 10.19 14.63
N ASP A 21 7.74 8.90 14.75
CA ASP A 21 8.66 7.76 14.78
C ASP A 21 9.12 7.33 13.37
N GLN A 22 8.86 8.16 12.35
CA GLN A 22 9.13 7.87 10.93
C GLN A 22 8.31 6.73 10.34
N SER A 23 7.35 6.19 11.09
CA SER A 23 6.42 5.22 10.56
C SER A 23 5.34 5.87 9.70
N PHE A 24 4.81 5.12 8.74
CA PHE A 24 3.71 5.55 7.89
C PHE A 24 2.74 4.40 7.65
N ILE A 25 1.49 4.75 7.36
CA ILE A 25 0.47 3.78 6.99
C ILE A 25 0.49 3.59 5.48
N THR A 26 0.57 2.33 5.06
CA THR A 26 0.43 1.91 3.68
C THR A 26 -0.64 0.83 3.55
N THR A 27 -1.24 0.69 2.37
CA THR A 27 -2.25 -0.34 2.15
C THR A 27 -1.68 -1.43 1.27
N LYS A 28 -1.87 -2.70 1.66
CA LYS A 28 -1.52 -3.86 0.85
C LYS A 28 -2.65 -4.13 -0.13
N TRP A 29 -2.31 -4.26 -1.40
CA TRP A 29 -3.25 -4.49 -2.48
C TRP A 29 -2.96 -5.79 -3.19
N VAL A 30 -4.01 -6.46 -3.66
CA VAL A 30 -3.90 -7.41 -4.77
C VAL A 30 -3.77 -6.60 -6.05
N VAL A 31 -2.72 -6.90 -6.81
CA VAL A 31 -2.44 -6.27 -8.10
C VAL A 31 -2.59 -7.25 -9.23
N LEU A 32 -3.08 -6.74 -10.36
CA LEU A 32 -3.10 -7.45 -11.64
C LEU A 32 -2.56 -6.48 -12.71
N VAL A 33 -1.54 -6.88 -13.46
CA VAL A 33 -0.88 -6.01 -14.45
C VAL A 33 -0.51 -4.65 -13.86
N TYR A 34 0.03 -4.62 -12.63
CA TYR A 34 0.40 -3.41 -11.89
C TYR A 34 -0.75 -2.47 -11.49
N ILE A 35 -2.01 -2.89 -11.69
CA ILE A 35 -3.19 -2.14 -11.26
C ILE A 35 -3.65 -2.68 -9.90
N PRO A 36 -3.75 -1.83 -8.85
CA PRO A 36 -4.30 -2.22 -7.56
C PRO A 36 -5.81 -2.45 -7.65
N ILE A 37 -6.24 -3.71 -7.57
CA ILE A 37 -7.65 -4.08 -7.70
C ILE A 37 -8.33 -4.10 -6.33
N VAL A 38 -7.81 -4.94 -5.42
CA VAL A 38 -8.46 -5.21 -4.13
C VAL A 38 -7.55 -4.76 -2.98
N PRO A 39 -7.99 -3.83 -2.11
CA PRO A 39 -7.26 -3.52 -0.89
C PRO A 39 -7.49 -4.65 0.11
N LEU A 40 -6.42 -5.15 0.72
CA LEU A 40 -6.47 -6.27 1.68
C LEU A 40 -6.51 -5.74 3.12
N ALA A 41 -5.48 -5.00 3.52
CA ALA A 41 -5.38 -4.41 4.85
C ALA A 41 -4.37 -3.25 4.84
N SER A 42 -4.48 -2.38 5.82
CA SER A 42 -3.49 -1.33 6.07
C SER A 42 -2.40 -1.83 7.02
N TYR A 43 -1.18 -1.35 6.82
CA TYR A 43 0.02 -1.71 7.57
C TYR A 43 0.75 -0.44 7.97
N ARG A 44 1.25 -0.39 9.20
CA ARG A 44 2.16 0.67 9.65
C ARG A 44 3.58 0.16 9.52
N LEU A 45 4.34 0.81 8.65
CA LEU A 45 5.70 0.41 8.33
C LEU A 45 6.68 1.52 8.69
N ILE A 46 7.90 1.14 9.05
CA ILE A 46 9.07 2.03 9.11
C ILE A 46 9.98 1.66 7.94
N GLU A 47 10.49 2.68 7.24
CA GLU A 47 11.40 2.51 6.11
C GLU A 47 12.85 2.53 6.62
N GLU A 48 13.43 1.34 6.80
CA GLU A 48 14.83 1.16 7.22
C GLU A 48 15.80 1.38 6.05
N SER A 49 15.41 0.98 4.83
CA SER A 49 16.20 1.18 3.61
C SER A 49 15.31 1.15 2.36
N SER A 50 15.87 1.46 1.19
CA SER A 50 15.13 1.53 -0.09
C SER A 50 14.37 0.25 -0.48
N SER A 51 14.63 -0.88 0.17
CA SER A 51 13.95 -2.16 -0.11
C SER A 51 13.55 -2.94 1.15
N SER A 52 13.86 -2.42 2.34
CA SER A 52 13.56 -3.09 3.61
C SER A 52 12.61 -2.23 4.42
N PHE A 53 11.51 -2.85 4.83
CA PHE A 53 10.49 -2.23 5.66
C PHE A 53 10.33 -3.05 6.93
N GLU A 54 10.31 -2.37 8.07
CA GLU A 54 9.95 -2.98 9.34
C GLU A 54 8.44 -2.83 9.55
N VAL A 55 7.78 -3.92 9.93
CA VAL A 55 6.33 -3.91 10.20
C VAL A 55 6.12 -3.57 11.67
N VAL A 56 5.64 -2.37 11.95
CA VAL A 56 5.30 -1.93 13.31
C VAL A 56 3.94 -2.51 13.71
N GLU A 57 2.97 -2.42 12.80
CA GLU A 57 1.61 -2.85 13.07
C GLU A 57 0.99 -3.42 11.80
N ALA A 58 0.43 -4.62 11.92
CA ALA A 58 -0.18 -5.37 10.84
C ALA A 58 -1.70 -5.38 10.97
N ASP A 59 -2.37 -5.51 9.82
CA ASP A 59 -3.82 -5.75 9.75
C ASP A 59 -4.68 -4.63 10.40
N ILE A 60 -4.24 -3.40 10.22
CA ILE A 60 -4.97 -2.18 10.61
C ILE A 60 -6.23 -2.07 9.74
N PRO A 61 -7.36 -1.57 10.29
CA PRO A 61 -8.54 -1.25 9.49
C PRO A 61 -8.17 -0.42 8.27
N LEU A 62 -8.80 -0.76 7.14
CA LEU A 62 -8.51 -0.13 5.86
C LEU A 62 -8.72 1.38 5.94
N GLU A 63 -7.67 2.12 5.60
CA GLU A 63 -7.74 3.57 5.44
C GLU A 63 -8.50 3.92 4.16
N ILE A 64 -9.83 4.04 4.28
CA ILE A 64 -10.77 4.27 3.16
C ILE A 64 -10.35 5.49 2.33
N MET A 65 -9.87 6.56 2.97
CA MET A 65 -9.42 7.76 2.27
C MET A 65 -8.18 7.48 1.39
N GLN A 66 -7.26 6.63 1.84
CA GLN A 66 -6.11 6.21 1.05
C GLN A 66 -6.54 5.30 -0.10
N VAL A 67 -7.46 4.37 0.15
CA VAL A 67 -8.03 3.46 -0.86
C VAL A 67 -8.68 4.24 -2.00
N LEU A 68 -9.55 5.19 -1.68
CA LEU A 68 -10.24 6.03 -2.66
C LEU A 68 -9.26 6.87 -3.49
N ARG A 69 -8.24 7.46 -2.87
CA ARG A 69 -7.22 8.24 -3.59
C ARG A 69 -6.45 7.40 -4.60
N ILE A 70 -6.12 6.16 -4.25
CA ILE A 70 -5.41 5.25 -5.16
C ILE A 70 -6.31 4.86 -6.34
N TRP A 71 -7.56 4.50 -6.10
CA TRP A 71 -8.50 4.19 -7.17
C TRP A 71 -8.78 5.39 -8.08
N LEU A 72 -8.95 6.59 -7.51
CA LEU A 72 -9.13 7.81 -8.29
C LEU A 72 -7.91 8.09 -9.16
N PHE A 73 -6.70 7.94 -8.62
CA PHE A 73 -5.47 8.10 -9.39
C PHE A 73 -5.37 7.09 -10.55
N VAL A 74 -5.67 5.81 -10.29
CA VAL A 74 -5.67 4.76 -11.31
C VAL A 74 -6.72 5.04 -12.39
N ALA A 75 -7.93 5.45 -11.99
CA ALA A 75 -8.99 5.82 -12.91
C ALA A 75 -8.57 6.99 -13.81
N LEU A 76 -7.98 8.05 -13.24
CA LEU A 76 -7.48 9.19 -14.01
C LEU A 76 -6.33 8.85 -14.96
N LEU A 77 -5.55 7.81 -14.67
CA LEU A 77 -4.43 7.38 -15.53
C LEU A 77 -4.92 6.49 -16.68
N ALA A 78 -6.09 5.85 -16.52
CA ALA A 78 -6.67 4.94 -17.51
C ALA A 78 -7.52 5.63 -18.59
N PHE A 79 -7.79 6.95 -18.48
CA PHE A 79 -8.58 7.75 -19.43
C PHE A 79 -7.83 9.03 -19.81
#